data_AF-A0A497DWF1-F1
#
_entry.id   AF-A0A497DWF1-F1
#
_cell.length_a   1.000
_cell.length_b   1.000
_cell.length_c   1.000
_cell.angle_alpha   90.00
_cell.angle_beta   90.00
_cell.angle_gamma   90.00
#
_symmetry.space_group_name_H-M   'P 1'
#
loop_
_entity.id
_entity.type
_entity.pdbx_description
1 polymer ?
#
loop_
_entity_poly.entity_id
_entity_poly.type
_entity_poly.pdbx_seq_one_letter_code
_entity_poly.pdbx_strand_id
1 'polypeptide(L)'
;MKGRLVLVILAIIIFIGTQSCAPSEEQKSKGEEVVKPVSTHIGGCILAFPAAEAPQNVYQETEIIPTDEYKPFTKKKMVYGITLIARDEISDEFINKVGETIKAMFPQEGPGIDLELQQTLLKKLYQYRTVIPLFKGHNYQFTPEEEQLWEMTRSQNSICDIIMEGVQGQVNEVVEHILHHVTDVGFHFTFPDSWGISKNSTLYKVMQTAIEKNYYNITQYQDIEDNEKLRVLLQEFAYWLIYTSW
;
A
#
# COMPACT_ATOMS: atom_id res chain seq x y z
N MET A 1 -36.49 -9.55 -69.79
CA MET A 1 -37.01 -10.27 -68.60
C MET A 1 -37.37 -9.22 -67.56
N LYS A 2 -38.66 -8.87 -67.41
CA LYS A 2 -39.50 -9.26 -66.25
C LYS A 2 -38.73 -9.02 -64.93
N GLY A 3 -38.89 -7.90 -64.22
CA GLY A 3 -40.10 -7.44 -63.49
C GLY A 3 -39.95 -7.89 -62.02
N ARG A 4 -40.21 -7.14 -60.94
CA ARG A 4 -41.01 -5.93 -60.60
C ARG A 4 -40.33 -5.28 -59.36
N LEU A 5 -40.20 -3.96 -59.17
CA LEU A 5 -41.22 -2.97 -58.74
C LEU A 5 -42.00 -3.47 -57.50
N VAL A 6 -42.09 -2.75 -56.36
CA VAL A 6 -42.91 -1.53 -56.21
C VAL A 6 -42.55 -0.77 -54.91
N LEU A 7 -42.31 0.54 -55.08
CA LEU A 7 -42.40 1.65 -54.14
C LEU A 7 -43.81 1.77 -53.53
N VAL A 8 -43.98 2.17 -52.27
CA VAL A 8 -45.02 3.17 -51.91
C VAL A 8 -44.59 4.00 -50.70
N ILE A 9 -44.34 5.29 -50.94
CA ILE A 9 -44.49 6.38 -49.97
C ILE A 9 -45.96 6.79 -50.01
N LEU A 10 -46.62 6.94 -48.86
CA LEU A 10 -47.81 7.80 -48.77
C LEU A 10 -47.87 8.49 -47.41
N ALA A 11 -47.81 9.82 -47.45
CA ALA A 11 -48.19 10.71 -46.37
C ALA A 11 -49.72 10.86 -46.34
N ILE A 12 -50.34 10.82 -45.15
CA ILE A 12 -51.67 11.39 -44.92
C ILE A 12 -51.63 12.23 -43.65
N ILE A 13 -52.29 13.37 -43.77
CA ILE A 13 -52.30 14.56 -42.95
C ILE A 13 -53.61 14.57 -42.11
N ILE A 14 -53.46 14.79 -40.80
CA ILE A 14 -54.19 15.76 -39.97
C ILE A 14 -55.63 15.50 -39.42
N PHE A 15 -55.69 15.63 -38.08
CA PHE A 15 -56.65 16.24 -37.12
C PHE A 15 -57.89 15.52 -36.49
N ILE A 16 -57.89 15.69 -35.16
CA ILE A 16 -58.97 15.86 -34.16
C ILE A 16 -59.51 14.61 -33.45
N GLY A 17 -59.18 14.53 -32.16
CA GLY A 17 -59.91 13.80 -31.13
C GLY A 17 -59.48 14.29 -29.74
N THR A 18 -60.41 14.84 -28.98
CA THR A 18 -60.26 15.61 -27.73
C THR A 18 -60.08 14.76 -26.47
N GLN A 19 -59.39 15.35 -25.48
CA GLN A 19 -59.50 15.17 -24.01
C GLN A 19 -59.31 13.77 -23.38
N SER A 20 -58.28 13.63 -22.53
CA SER A 20 -58.42 13.58 -21.05
C SER A 20 -57.09 13.24 -20.36
N CYS A 21 -56.85 13.85 -19.21
CA CYS A 21 -55.65 13.69 -18.37
C CYS A 21 -55.67 12.38 -17.56
N ALA A 22 -54.51 11.71 -17.48
CA ALA A 22 -54.04 11.00 -16.28
C ALA A 22 -52.51 10.78 -16.40
N PRO A 23 -51.70 11.09 -15.37
CA PRO A 23 -50.27 10.80 -15.40
C PRO A 23 -50.05 9.31 -15.03
N SER A 24 -49.29 8.59 -15.84
CA SER A 24 -48.83 7.23 -15.52
C SER A 24 -47.71 7.29 -14.50
N GLU A 25 -47.84 6.51 -13.43
CA GLU A 25 -46.84 6.29 -12.40
C GLU A 25 -45.52 5.81 -13.01
N GLU A 26 -44.45 6.56 -12.76
CA GLU A 26 -43.09 6.21 -13.15
C GLU A 26 -42.58 5.10 -12.23
N GLN A 27 -42.48 3.88 -12.76
CA GLN A 27 -41.81 2.78 -12.07
C GLN A 27 -40.34 3.13 -11.84
N LYS A 28 -39.99 3.49 -10.61
CA LYS A 28 -38.59 3.55 -10.15
C LYS A 28 -37.97 2.15 -10.23
N SER A 29 -37.23 1.92 -11.30
CA SER A 29 -36.19 0.90 -11.39
C SER A 29 -35.29 1.02 -10.15
N LYS A 30 -35.32 0.00 -9.29
CA LYS A 30 -34.32 -0.18 -8.22
C LYS A 30 -32.96 -0.32 -8.90
N GLY A 31 -32.13 0.71 -8.80
CA GLY A 31 -30.74 0.65 -9.22
C GLY A 31 -30.07 -0.50 -8.49
N GLU A 32 -29.44 -1.39 -9.25
CA GLU A 32 -28.48 -2.35 -8.72
C GLU A 32 -27.41 -1.58 -7.96
N GLU A 33 -27.25 -1.92 -6.69
CA GLU A 33 -26.17 -1.42 -5.86
C GLU A 33 -24.87 -1.95 -6.48
N VAL A 34 -24.14 -1.05 -7.15
CA VAL A 34 -22.80 -1.37 -7.68
C VAL A 34 -21.93 -1.73 -6.48
N VAL A 35 -21.73 -3.03 -6.28
CA VAL A 35 -20.80 -3.56 -5.29
C VAL A 35 -19.42 -3.03 -5.67
N LYS A 36 -18.96 -2.00 -4.97
CA LYS A 36 -17.59 -1.49 -5.15
C LYS A 36 -16.64 -2.67 -4.94
N PRO A 37 -15.67 -2.91 -5.83
CA PRO A 37 -14.68 -3.95 -5.61
C PRO A 37 -14.02 -3.72 -4.24
N VAL A 38 -13.93 -4.79 -3.45
CA VAL A 38 -13.23 -4.74 -2.16
C VAL A 38 -11.80 -4.33 -2.45
N SER A 39 -11.34 -3.23 -1.84
CA SER A 39 -9.96 -2.78 -2.00
C SER A 39 -9.01 -3.91 -1.58
N THR A 40 -8.09 -4.28 -2.46
CA THR A 40 -7.06 -5.29 -2.13
C THR A 40 -6.03 -4.74 -1.15
N HIS A 41 -5.94 -3.41 -1.03
CA HIS A 41 -4.98 -2.73 -0.17
C HIS A 41 -5.63 -1.71 0.77
N ILE A 42 -5.14 -1.66 2.01
CA ILE A 42 -5.43 -0.63 3.00
C ILE A 42 -4.44 0.51 2.76
N GLY A 43 -4.95 1.74 2.68
CA GLY A 43 -4.11 2.94 2.50
C GLY A 43 -3.30 2.97 1.21
N GLY A 44 -3.66 2.17 0.21
CA GLY A 44 -2.97 2.10 -1.09
C GLY A 44 -1.77 1.16 -1.16
N CYS A 45 -1.27 0.63 -0.03
CA CYS A 45 -0.03 -0.17 -0.04
C CYS A 45 -0.05 -1.46 0.79
N ILE A 46 -0.94 -1.65 1.76
CA ILE A 46 -0.90 -2.82 2.66
C ILE A 46 -1.91 -3.84 2.21
N LEU A 47 -1.53 -5.09 2.00
CA LEU A 47 -2.48 -6.15 1.67
C LEU A 47 -3.60 -6.24 2.72
N ALA A 48 -4.86 -6.23 2.29
CA ALA A 48 -6.00 -6.31 3.19
C ALA A 48 -6.16 -7.71 3.84
N PHE A 49 -5.56 -8.73 3.25
CA PHE A 49 -5.64 -10.12 3.68
C PHE A 49 -4.25 -10.76 3.71
N PRO A 50 -3.99 -11.72 4.62
CA PRO A 50 -2.72 -12.43 4.64
C PRO A 50 -2.56 -13.24 3.34
N ALA A 51 -1.36 -13.19 2.77
CA ALA A 51 -1.00 -13.83 1.51
C ALA A 51 -0.02 -15.00 1.66
N ALA A 52 0.48 -15.26 2.87
CA ALA A 52 1.38 -16.37 3.17
C ALA A 52 1.24 -16.89 4.60
N GLU A 53 1.65 -18.14 4.84
CA GLU A 53 1.82 -18.69 6.18
C GLU A 53 3.24 -18.40 6.70
N ALA A 54 3.36 -17.82 7.89
CA ALA A 54 4.65 -17.52 8.48
C ALA A 54 5.38 -18.80 8.94
N PRO A 55 6.73 -18.86 8.78
CA PRO A 55 7.51 -19.98 9.28
C PRO A 55 7.48 -20.05 10.81
N GLN A 56 7.78 -21.23 11.37
CA GLN A 56 7.87 -21.40 12.83
C GLN A 56 8.96 -20.53 13.45
N ASN A 57 10.16 -20.54 12.85
CA ASN A 57 11.22 -19.61 13.21
C ASN A 57 11.12 -18.37 12.31
N VAL A 58 10.80 -17.21 12.88
CA VAL A 58 10.71 -15.95 12.14
C VAL A 58 12.04 -15.19 12.05
N TYR A 59 13.03 -15.58 12.86
CA TYR A 59 14.37 -14.97 12.86
C TYR A 59 15.27 -15.62 11.81
N GLN A 60 14.85 -15.53 10.55
CA GLN A 60 15.58 -16.09 9.41
C GLN A 60 16.07 -14.97 8.50
N GLU A 61 17.18 -15.24 7.81
CA GLU A 61 17.63 -14.46 6.67
C GLU A 61 18.05 -15.37 5.52
N THR A 62 17.96 -14.85 4.30
CA THR A 62 18.52 -15.52 3.11
C THR A 62 19.79 -14.82 2.66
N GLU A 63 20.56 -15.50 1.81
CA GLU A 63 21.52 -14.84 0.92
C GLU A 63 20.79 -13.92 -0.08
N ILE A 64 21.56 -13.05 -0.72
CA ILE A 64 21.09 -12.29 -1.89
C ILE A 64 21.05 -13.27 -3.08
N ILE A 65 19.86 -13.47 -3.65
CA ILE A 65 19.68 -14.38 -4.77
C ILE A 65 18.99 -13.67 -5.95
N PRO A 66 19.29 -14.07 -7.21
CA PRO A 66 18.52 -13.64 -8.36
C PRO A 66 17.04 -14.02 -8.23
N THR A 67 16.15 -13.20 -8.79
CA THR A 67 14.70 -13.46 -8.75
C THR A 67 13.99 -12.91 -9.98
N ASP A 68 12.93 -13.61 -10.39
CA ASP A 68 11.96 -13.16 -11.38
C ASP A 68 10.57 -12.90 -10.74
N GLU A 69 10.44 -13.07 -9.43
CA GLU A 69 9.17 -12.95 -8.69
C GLU A 69 8.71 -11.49 -8.52
N TYR A 70 9.66 -10.55 -8.48
CA TYR A 70 9.41 -9.15 -8.14
C TYR A 70 9.80 -8.21 -9.26
N LYS A 71 9.34 -8.47 -10.49
CA LYS A 71 9.74 -7.63 -11.63
C LYS A 71 9.30 -6.16 -11.43
N PRO A 72 10.13 -5.17 -11.82
CA PRO A 72 11.36 -5.28 -12.62
C PRO A 72 12.66 -5.55 -11.81
N PHE A 73 12.56 -5.88 -10.52
CA PHE A 73 13.71 -6.15 -9.66
C PHE A 73 14.31 -7.54 -9.96
N THR A 74 15.64 -7.60 -9.98
CA THR A 74 16.42 -8.77 -10.47
C THR A 74 16.98 -9.62 -9.35
N LYS A 75 17.01 -9.11 -8.11
CA LYS A 75 17.51 -9.83 -6.93
C LYS A 75 16.71 -9.51 -5.68
N LYS A 76 16.75 -10.43 -4.72
CA LYS A 76 16.09 -10.30 -3.42
C LYS A 76 16.91 -10.85 -2.25
N LYS A 77 16.62 -10.34 -1.05
CA LYS A 77 17.06 -10.89 0.24
C LYS A 77 15.90 -10.81 1.22
N MET A 78 15.58 -11.89 1.92
CA MET A 78 14.59 -11.86 3.01
C MET A 78 15.30 -11.75 4.35
N VAL A 79 14.78 -10.90 5.25
CA VAL A 79 15.25 -10.72 6.63
C VAL A 79 14.04 -10.55 7.54
N TYR A 80 13.86 -11.45 8.50
CA TYR A 80 12.84 -11.38 9.56
C TYR A 80 11.40 -11.11 9.05
N GLY A 81 11.03 -11.70 7.91
CA GLY A 81 9.72 -11.53 7.28
C GLY A 81 9.55 -10.31 6.38
N ILE A 82 10.58 -9.48 6.26
CA ILE A 82 10.68 -8.40 5.27
C ILE A 82 11.49 -8.89 4.08
N THR A 83 11.01 -8.65 2.86
CA THR A 83 11.78 -8.95 1.63
C THR A 83 12.33 -7.66 1.03
N LEU A 84 13.65 -7.56 0.93
CA LEU A 84 14.34 -6.52 0.19
C LEU A 84 14.44 -6.93 -1.28
N ILE A 85 14.04 -6.05 -2.19
CA ILE A 85 14.15 -6.28 -3.64
C ILE A 85 14.98 -5.18 -4.28
N ALA A 86 15.85 -5.54 -5.23
CA ALA A 86 16.78 -4.60 -5.85
C ALA A 86 17.03 -4.97 -7.32
N ARG A 87 17.40 -3.95 -8.12
CA ARG A 87 18.00 -4.15 -9.44
C ARG A 87 19.53 -4.21 -9.30
N ASP A 88 20.22 -4.55 -10.39
CA ASP A 88 21.66 -4.82 -10.39
C ASP A 88 22.51 -3.59 -10.02
N GLU A 89 22.00 -2.37 -10.16
CA GLU A 89 22.71 -1.15 -9.80
C GLU A 89 22.89 -0.92 -8.29
N ILE A 90 22.11 -1.64 -7.45
CA ILE A 90 22.22 -1.55 -5.99
C ILE A 90 23.33 -2.48 -5.52
N SER A 91 24.25 -1.98 -4.69
CA SER A 91 25.35 -2.82 -4.19
C SER A 91 24.86 -3.88 -3.20
N ASP A 92 25.42 -5.09 -3.28
CA ASP A 92 25.13 -6.17 -2.32
C ASP A 92 25.54 -5.79 -0.89
N GLU A 93 26.61 -4.98 -0.76
CA GLU A 93 27.02 -4.41 0.52
C GLU A 93 25.90 -3.57 1.15
N PHE A 94 25.25 -2.71 0.36
CA PHE A 94 24.13 -1.91 0.85
C PHE A 94 22.94 -2.77 1.26
N ILE A 95 22.55 -3.76 0.45
CA ILE A 95 21.46 -4.70 0.78
C ILE A 95 21.72 -5.41 2.10
N ASN A 96 22.95 -5.90 2.30
CA ASN A 96 23.33 -6.56 3.54
C ASN A 96 23.31 -5.60 4.74
N LYS A 97 23.78 -4.36 4.59
CA LYS A 97 23.71 -3.34 5.66
C LYS A 97 22.27 -3.03 6.05
N VAL A 98 21.35 -2.88 5.10
CA VAL A 98 19.92 -2.71 5.39
C VAL A 98 19.38 -3.93 6.15
N GLY A 99 19.76 -5.15 5.73
CA GLY A 99 19.42 -6.38 6.44
C GLY A 99 19.92 -6.42 7.89
N GLU A 100 21.18 -6.02 8.14
CA GLU A 100 21.72 -5.91 9.49
C GLU A 100 21.01 -4.84 10.32
N THR A 101 20.60 -3.71 9.72
CA THR A 101 19.79 -2.70 10.41
C THR A 101 18.44 -3.29 10.83
N ILE A 102 17.75 -4.03 9.96
CA ILE A 102 16.50 -4.74 10.31
C ILE A 102 16.75 -5.67 11.51
N LYS A 103 17.81 -6.48 11.47
CA LYS A 103 18.16 -7.40 12.57
C LYS A 103 18.40 -6.65 13.88
N ALA A 104 19.12 -5.52 13.83
CA ALA A 104 19.43 -4.71 15.00
C ALA A 104 18.18 -4.06 15.63
N MET A 105 17.14 -3.79 14.85
CA MET A 105 15.86 -3.27 15.34
C MET A 105 15.03 -4.33 16.09
N PHE A 106 15.34 -5.61 15.92
CA PHE A 106 14.65 -6.74 16.57
C PHE A 106 15.64 -7.61 17.35
N PRO A 107 16.26 -7.08 18.43
CA PRO A 107 17.14 -7.87 19.26
C PRO A 107 16.34 -8.96 19.98
N GLN A 108 16.93 -10.16 20.06
CA GLN A 108 16.32 -11.30 20.74
C GLN A 108 16.67 -11.37 22.24
N GLU A 109 17.62 -10.54 22.67
CA GLU A 109 18.08 -10.49 24.06
C GLU A 109 18.12 -9.04 24.53
N GLY A 110 17.87 -8.84 25.82
CA GLY A 110 17.94 -7.52 26.46
C GLY A 110 16.83 -7.30 27.48
N PRO A 111 17.02 -6.37 28.44
CA PRO A 111 15.99 -6.03 29.41
C PRO A 111 14.78 -5.40 28.69
N GLY A 112 13.58 -5.87 29.03
CA GLY A 112 12.33 -5.35 28.47
C GLY A 112 11.94 -5.90 27.08
N ILE A 113 12.73 -6.82 26.51
CA ILE A 113 12.36 -7.50 25.26
C ILE A 113 11.27 -8.55 25.53
N ASP A 114 10.10 -8.33 24.94
CA ASP A 114 9.04 -9.32 24.84
C ASP A 114 9.19 -10.10 23.52
N LEU A 115 9.80 -11.29 23.61
CA LEU A 115 10.07 -12.14 22.45
C LEU A 115 8.80 -12.67 21.80
N GLU A 116 7.76 -12.99 22.55
CA GLU A 116 6.52 -13.55 22.00
C GLU A 116 5.78 -12.48 21.19
N LEU A 117 5.75 -11.26 21.71
CA LEU A 117 5.16 -10.12 21.02
C LEU A 117 5.96 -9.76 19.77
N GLN A 118 7.29 -9.74 19.86
CA GLN A 118 8.17 -9.48 18.73
C GLN A 118 7.96 -10.53 17.63
N GLN A 119 7.92 -11.82 17.98
CA GLN A 119 7.63 -12.90 17.03
C GLN A 119 6.26 -12.74 16.38
N THR A 120 5.24 -12.33 17.15
CA THR A 120 3.89 -12.07 16.61
C THR A 120 3.93 -10.99 15.55
N LEU A 121 4.65 -9.90 15.79
CA LEU A 121 4.83 -8.82 14.81
C LEU A 121 5.57 -9.30 13.57
N LEU A 122 6.68 -10.01 13.71
CA LEU A 122 7.45 -10.52 12.56
C LEU A 122 6.63 -11.51 11.72
N LYS A 123 5.76 -12.32 12.35
CA LYS A 123 4.79 -13.16 11.64
C LYS A 123 3.82 -12.31 10.81
N LYS A 124 3.40 -11.14 11.30
CA LYS A 124 2.53 -10.23 10.51
C LYS A 124 3.25 -9.67 9.29
N LEU A 125 4.49 -9.20 9.43
CA LEU A 125 5.29 -8.73 8.29
C LEU A 125 5.40 -9.81 7.19
N TYR A 126 5.66 -11.06 7.60
CA TYR A 126 5.71 -12.19 6.68
C TYR A 126 4.34 -12.49 6.05
N GLN A 127 3.29 -12.66 6.87
CA GLN A 127 1.95 -13.05 6.44
C GLN A 127 1.38 -12.08 5.39
N TYR A 128 1.68 -10.79 5.52
CA TYR A 128 1.21 -9.74 4.64
C TYR A 128 2.24 -9.32 3.58
N ARG A 129 3.26 -10.14 3.34
CA ARG A 129 4.27 -9.95 2.29
C ARG A 129 4.85 -8.53 2.28
N THR A 130 5.42 -8.10 3.41
CA THR A 130 6.16 -6.84 3.47
C THR A 130 7.36 -6.88 2.54
N VAL A 131 7.40 -5.96 1.59
CA VAL A 131 8.46 -5.86 0.59
C VAL A 131 8.96 -4.42 0.53
N ILE A 132 10.29 -4.24 0.61
CA ILE A 132 10.94 -2.93 0.51
C ILE A 132 11.81 -2.90 -0.75
N PRO A 133 11.44 -2.09 -1.76
CA PRO A 133 12.26 -1.89 -2.95
C PRO A 133 13.42 -0.94 -2.69
N LEU A 134 14.58 -1.29 -3.22
CA LEU A 134 15.81 -0.50 -3.10
C LEU A 134 16.12 0.19 -4.43
N PHE A 135 16.38 1.50 -4.38
CA PHE A 135 16.68 2.33 -5.53
C PHE A 135 18.00 3.10 -5.39
N LYS A 136 18.61 3.49 -6.52
CA LYS A 136 19.86 4.24 -6.53
C LYS A 136 19.59 5.74 -6.60
N GLY A 137 20.06 6.49 -5.60
CA GLY A 137 19.82 7.92 -5.50
C GLY A 137 18.33 8.23 -5.59
N HIS A 138 17.97 9.27 -6.34
CA HIS A 138 16.56 9.64 -6.58
C HIS A 138 15.98 9.10 -7.89
N ASN A 139 16.59 8.06 -8.46
CA ASN A 139 16.14 7.47 -9.72
C ASN A 139 15.15 6.33 -9.46
N TYR A 140 13.86 6.68 -9.38
CA TYR A 140 12.76 5.73 -9.22
C TYR A 140 11.96 5.51 -10.50
N GLN A 141 12.50 5.95 -11.63
CA GLN A 141 11.78 5.91 -12.90
C GLN A 141 11.84 4.49 -13.49
N PHE A 142 10.68 4.03 -13.94
CA PHE A 142 10.53 2.81 -14.72
C PHE A 142 10.25 3.13 -16.18
N THR A 143 10.69 2.27 -17.09
CA THR A 143 10.17 2.30 -18.46
C THR A 143 8.68 1.94 -18.45
N PRO A 144 7.90 2.27 -19.50
CA PRO A 144 6.49 1.87 -19.58
C PRO A 144 6.25 0.37 -19.41
N GLU A 145 7.18 -0.47 -19.90
CA GLU A 145 7.12 -1.93 -19.73
C GLU A 145 7.43 -2.33 -18.28
N GLU A 146 8.45 -1.73 -17.67
CA GLU A 146 8.80 -1.96 -16.27
C GLU A 146 7.66 -1.52 -15.33
N GLU A 147 6.94 -0.44 -15.65
CA GLU A 147 5.80 0.03 -14.85
C GLU A 147 4.67 -1.01 -14.81
N GLN A 148 4.39 -1.69 -15.93
CA GLN A 148 3.39 -2.77 -15.96
C GLN A 148 3.82 -3.96 -15.10
N LEU A 149 5.11 -4.30 -15.14
CA LEU A 149 5.68 -5.34 -14.28
C LEU A 149 5.61 -4.93 -12.81
N TRP A 150 5.89 -3.66 -12.53
CA TRP A 150 5.85 -3.09 -11.20
C TRP A 150 4.43 -3.08 -10.60
N GLU A 151 3.41 -2.73 -11.39
CA GLU A 151 2.01 -2.79 -10.97
C GLU A 151 1.60 -4.21 -10.55
N MET A 152 2.05 -5.23 -11.28
CA MET A 152 1.81 -6.62 -10.86
C MET A 152 2.48 -6.94 -9.53
N THR A 153 3.74 -6.54 -9.36
CA THR A 153 4.46 -6.71 -8.09
C THR A 153 3.76 -5.99 -6.93
N ARG A 154 3.35 -4.73 -7.12
CA ARG A 154 2.59 -3.96 -6.12
C ARG A 154 1.26 -4.61 -5.77
N SER A 155 0.55 -5.18 -6.75
CA SER A 155 -0.76 -5.79 -6.50
C SER A 155 -0.73 -7.04 -5.59
N GLN A 156 0.45 -7.62 -5.36
CA GLN A 156 0.63 -8.90 -4.66
C GLN A 156 1.40 -8.80 -3.34
N ASN A 157 1.85 -7.59 -2.96
CA ASN A 157 2.77 -7.38 -1.86
C ASN A 157 2.45 -6.09 -1.10
N SER A 158 2.80 -6.05 0.18
CA SER A 158 2.71 -4.82 0.96
C SER A 158 3.96 -3.96 0.75
N ILE A 159 3.87 -2.96 -0.11
CA ILE A 159 4.96 -2.06 -0.51
C ILE A 159 4.54 -0.63 -0.21
N CYS A 160 4.90 -0.14 0.98
CA CYS A 160 4.44 1.18 1.45
C CYS A 160 5.45 2.28 1.23
N ASP A 161 6.72 1.92 1.08
CA ASP A 161 7.80 2.88 0.87
C ASP A 161 8.98 2.21 0.14
N ILE A 162 10.02 2.99 -0.15
CA ILE A 162 11.25 2.56 -0.80
C ILE A 162 12.46 2.87 0.09
N ILE A 163 13.63 2.30 -0.20
CA ILE A 163 14.90 2.73 0.41
C ILE A 163 15.89 3.13 -0.68
N MET A 164 16.64 4.20 -0.46
CA MET A 164 17.56 4.79 -1.42
C MET A 164 19.04 4.61 -1.07
N GLU A 165 19.82 4.02 -1.96
CA GLU A 165 21.28 3.97 -1.84
C GLU A 165 21.95 5.26 -2.38
N GLY A 166 22.84 5.85 -1.59
CA GLY A 166 23.70 6.94 -2.01
C GLY A 166 23.10 8.34 -1.84
N VAL A 167 22.08 8.48 -0.99
CA VAL A 167 21.47 9.78 -0.65
C VAL A 167 22.08 10.38 0.62
N GLN A 168 21.91 11.69 0.79
CA GLN A 168 22.34 12.37 2.02
C GLN A 168 21.52 11.88 3.21
N GLY A 169 22.18 11.64 4.36
CA GLY A 169 21.49 11.16 5.56
C GLY A 169 21.16 9.67 5.54
N GLN A 170 21.87 8.88 4.75
CA GLN A 170 21.66 7.45 4.50
C GLN A 170 21.22 6.61 5.71
N VAL A 171 21.82 6.84 6.89
CA VAL A 171 21.47 6.09 8.11
C VAL A 171 20.04 6.38 8.53
N ASN A 172 19.66 7.66 8.57
CA ASN A 172 18.31 8.07 8.95
C ASN A 172 17.29 7.58 7.94
N GLU A 173 17.59 7.75 6.65
CA GLU A 173 16.75 7.27 5.56
C GLU A 173 16.47 5.76 5.68
N VAL A 174 17.50 4.93 5.86
CA VAL A 174 17.28 3.48 6.04
C VAL A 174 16.41 3.18 7.26
N VAL A 175 16.66 3.83 8.40
CA VAL A 175 15.90 3.57 9.64
C VAL A 175 14.44 4.00 9.51
N GLU A 176 14.19 5.19 8.98
CA GLU A 176 12.87 5.77 8.76
C GLU A 176 12.01 4.87 7.84
N HIS A 177 12.55 4.53 6.68
CA HIS A 177 11.81 3.75 5.69
C HIS A 177 11.62 2.27 6.13
N ILE A 178 12.51 1.70 6.96
CA ILE A 178 12.22 0.42 7.65
C ILE A 178 11.07 0.61 8.65
N LEU A 179 11.12 1.67 9.47
CA LEU A 179 10.09 1.93 10.47
C LEU A 179 8.71 2.10 9.84
N HIS A 180 8.61 2.77 8.69
CA HIS A 180 7.36 2.89 7.93
C HIS A 180 6.73 1.52 7.66
N HIS A 181 7.50 0.54 7.18
CA HIS A 181 6.99 -0.81 6.95
C HIS A 181 6.65 -1.57 8.23
N VAL A 182 7.47 -1.39 9.29
CA VAL A 182 7.21 -2.00 10.60
C VAL A 182 5.92 -1.47 11.22
N THR A 183 5.63 -0.18 11.09
CA THR A 183 4.41 0.44 11.62
C THR A 183 3.20 0.14 10.75
N ASP A 184 3.30 0.35 9.44
CA ASP A 184 2.16 0.27 8.52
C ASP A 184 1.68 -1.15 8.31
N VAL A 185 2.58 -2.14 8.35
CA VAL A 185 2.20 -3.55 8.25
C VAL A 185 2.26 -4.24 9.61
N GLY A 186 3.41 -4.21 10.27
CA GLY A 186 3.64 -4.97 11.50
C GLY A 186 2.74 -4.51 12.65
N PHE A 187 2.81 -3.23 13.03
CA PHE A 187 1.99 -2.69 14.13
C PHE A 187 0.51 -2.63 13.76
N HIS A 188 0.17 -2.34 12.51
CA HIS A 188 -1.22 -2.34 12.04
C HIS A 188 -1.95 -3.64 12.39
N PHE A 189 -1.35 -4.79 12.09
CA PHE A 189 -1.98 -6.10 12.34
C PHE A 189 -1.72 -6.67 13.73
N THR A 190 -0.70 -6.18 14.45
CA THR A 190 -0.39 -6.62 15.81
C THR A 190 -1.19 -5.84 16.86
N PHE A 191 -1.44 -4.55 16.60
CA PHE A 191 -2.08 -3.62 17.53
C PHE A 191 -3.15 -2.75 16.82
N PRO A 192 -4.18 -3.34 16.20
CA PRO A 192 -5.11 -2.61 15.32
C PRO A 192 -5.81 -1.43 16.02
N ASP A 193 -6.12 -1.55 17.31
CA ASP A 193 -6.77 -0.48 18.06
C ASP A 193 -5.83 0.68 18.41
N SER A 194 -4.51 0.43 18.48
CA SER A 194 -3.52 1.45 18.87
C SER A 194 -2.81 2.05 17.66
N TRP A 195 -2.34 1.21 16.75
CA TRP A 195 -1.50 1.57 15.61
C TRP A 195 -2.17 1.32 14.26
N GLY A 196 -3.44 0.93 14.25
CA GLY A 196 -4.18 0.70 13.02
C GLY A 196 -4.27 1.96 12.14
N ILE A 197 -4.31 1.74 10.84
CA ILE A 197 -4.51 2.78 9.82
C ILE A 197 -6.01 2.98 9.71
N SER A 198 -6.52 3.75 10.66
CA SER A 198 -7.94 3.96 10.88
C SER A 198 -8.16 5.19 11.73
N LYS A 199 -9.28 5.88 11.52
CA LYS A 199 -9.69 7.00 12.37
C LYS A 199 -10.07 6.59 13.80
N ASN A 200 -10.20 5.29 14.05
CA ASN A 200 -10.53 4.77 15.38
C ASN A 200 -9.29 4.51 16.24
N SER A 201 -8.09 4.45 15.64
CA SER A 201 -6.88 4.07 16.36
C SER A 201 -6.41 5.15 17.32
N THR A 202 -5.68 4.74 18.35
CA THR A 202 -5.02 5.66 19.29
C THR A 202 -4.05 6.59 18.53
N LEU A 203 -3.25 6.04 17.60
CA LEU A 203 -2.31 6.80 16.77
C LEU A 203 -3.00 7.95 16.06
N TYR A 204 -4.15 7.70 15.42
CA TYR A 204 -4.92 8.77 14.76
C TYR A 204 -5.36 9.85 15.73
N LYS A 205 -5.93 9.48 16.89
CA LYS A 205 -6.40 10.45 17.89
C LYS A 205 -5.26 11.32 18.42
N VAL A 206 -4.10 10.72 18.67
CA VAL A 206 -2.90 11.43 19.14
C VAL A 206 -2.37 12.36 18.04
N MET A 207 -2.29 11.88 16.79
CA MET A 207 -1.90 12.70 15.64
C MET A 207 -2.82 13.91 15.46
N GLN A 208 -4.15 13.71 15.49
CA GLN A 208 -5.11 14.83 15.40
C GLN A 208 -4.90 15.83 16.53
N THR A 209 -4.71 15.36 17.77
CA THR A 209 -4.41 16.23 18.91
C THR A 209 -3.12 17.03 18.69
N ALA A 210 -2.08 16.42 18.13
CA ALA A 210 -0.82 17.08 17.84
C ALA A 210 -0.96 18.14 16.73
N ILE A 211 -1.77 17.89 15.71
CA ILE A 211 -2.11 18.85 14.65
C ILE A 211 -2.89 20.03 15.24
N GLU A 212 -3.95 19.78 16.00
CA GLU A 212 -4.78 20.81 16.64
C GLU A 212 -3.97 21.72 17.57
N LYS A 213 -2.95 21.16 18.24
CA LYS A 213 -2.04 21.90 19.12
C LYS A 213 -0.85 22.53 18.40
N ASN A 214 -0.76 22.42 17.08
CA ASN A 214 0.36 22.89 16.25
C ASN A 214 1.72 22.26 16.61
N TYR A 215 1.74 21.05 17.16
CA TYR A 215 2.96 20.28 17.40
C TYR A 215 3.41 19.50 16.16
N TYR A 216 2.47 19.17 15.27
CA TYR A 216 2.75 18.45 14.03
C TYR A 216 2.21 19.22 12.82
N ASN A 217 3.12 19.71 11.96
CA ASN A 217 2.77 20.47 10.78
C ASN A 217 2.59 19.56 9.57
N ILE A 218 1.41 19.56 8.97
CA ILE A 218 1.04 18.70 7.85
C ILE A 218 1.01 19.41 6.49
N THR A 219 1.50 20.65 6.42
CA THR A 219 1.43 21.48 5.20
C THR A 219 2.11 20.79 4.00
N GLN A 220 3.18 20.04 4.24
CA GLN A 220 3.89 19.31 3.18
C GLN A 220 3.08 18.16 2.55
N TYR A 221 1.97 17.75 3.16
CA TYR A 221 1.12 16.64 2.69
C TYR A 221 -0.19 17.12 2.05
N GLN A 222 -0.28 18.40 1.69
CA GLN A 222 -1.50 18.97 1.13
C GLN A 222 -1.88 18.33 -0.22
N ASP A 223 -0.87 18.01 -1.03
CA ASP A 223 -1.02 17.50 -2.40
C ASP A 223 -1.21 15.97 -2.48
N ILE A 224 -1.28 15.27 -1.33
CA ILE A 224 -1.52 13.83 -1.32
C ILE A 224 -3.01 13.54 -1.53
N GLU A 225 -3.28 12.58 -2.42
CA GLU A 225 -4.62 12.07 -2.73
C GLU A 225 -5.37 11.59 -1.48
N ASP A 226 -6.66 11.91 -1.40
CA ASP A 226 -7.48 11.70 -0.19
C ASP A 226 -7.55 10.23 0.26
N ASN A 227 -7.45 9.27 -0.66
CA ASN A 227 -7.51 7.84 -0.36
C ASN A 227 -6.25 7.31 0.35
N GLU A 228 -5.10 7.96 0.17
CA GLU A 228 -3.83 7.58 0.77
C GLU A 228 -3.38 8.52 1.89
N LYS A 229 -3.88 9.76 1.87
CA LYS A 229 -3.48 10.83 2.79
C LYS A 229 -3.55 10.42 4.26
N LEU A 230 -4.60 9.71 4.66
CA LEU A 230 -4.69 9.24 6.05
C LEU A 230 -3.55 8.28 6.42
N ARG A 231 -3.22 7.32 5.55
CA ARG A 231 -2.10 6.41 5.77
C ARG A 231 -0.80 7.19 5.89
N VAL A 232 -0.49 8.04 4.90
CA VAL A 232 0.78 8.79 4.89
C VAL A 232 0.93 9.65 6.14
N LEU A 233 -0.12 10.37 6.55
CA LEU A 233 -0.06 11.17 7.77
C LEU A 233 0.22 10.32 9.01
N LEU A 234 -0.38 9.13 9.12
CA LEU A 234 -0.14 8.22 10.25
C LEU A 234 1.25 7.60 10.21
N GLN A 235 1.73 7.19 9.03
CA GLN A 235 3.06 6.64 8.80
C GLN A 235 4.14 7.62 9.28
N GLU A 236 4.09 8.86 8.77
CA GLU A 236 5.05 9.91 9.08
C GLU A 236 4.98 10.35 10.55
N PHE A 237 3.76 10.42 11.11
CA PHE A 237 3.58 10.72 12.52
C PHE A 237 4.09 9.60 13.44
N ALA A 238 3.92 8.34 13.05
CA ALA A 238 4.43 7.18 13.78
C ALA A 238 5.96 7.19 13.82
N TYR A 239 6.61 7.44 12.69
CA TYR A 239 8.06 7.63 12.64
C TYR A 239 8.50 8.76 13.56
N TRP A 240 7.89 9.95 13.45
CA TRP A 240 8.22 11.09 14.31
C TRP A 240 8.08 10.75 15.81
N LEU A 241 7.02 10.06 16.21
CA LEU A 241 6.80 9.64 17.59
C LEU A 241 7.87 8.66 18.08
N ILE A 242 8.21 7.65 17.28
CA ILE A 242 9.22 6.64 17.62
C ILE A 242 10.60 7.28 17.72
N TYR A 243 10.98 8.05 16.69
CA TYR A 243 12.29 8.70 16.60
C TYR A 243 12.55 9.67 17.76
N THR A 244 11.52 10.40 18.21
CA THR A 244 11.65 11.35 19.32
C THR A 244 11.53 10.70 20.71
N SER A 245 11.12 9.44 20.79
CA SER A 245 11.02 8.69 22.05
C SER A 245 12.29 7.91 22.40
N TRP A 246 13.19 7.74 21.43
CA TRP A 246 14.53 7.16 21.59
C TRP A 246 15.54 8.20 22.07
#